data_AF-A0AAP0ISK0-F1
#
_entry.id   AF-A0AAP0ISK0-F1
#
_cell.length_a   1.000
_cell.length_b   1.000
_cell.length_c   1.000
_cell.angle_alpha   90.00
_cell.angle_beta   90.00
_cell.angle_gamma   90.00
#
_symmetry.space_group_name_H-M   'P 1'
#
loop_
_entity.id
_entity.type
_entity.pdbx_description
1 polymer ?
#
loop_
_entity_poly.entity_id
_entity_poly.type
_entity_poly.pdbx_seq_one_letter_code
_entity_poly.pdbx_strand_id
1 'polypeptide(L)'
;MALYECGPWRPGRDARFKKTEVCQTCSKLKNVCQVCLLDLEYGLPVQVRDTALAINSNDAIPKSDVNREYFAEEHDRRARAGIDYESSYGKVRANDTILKLQRTTPYYKRNRAHVCSFYVRGECTRGAECPYRHEMPITGELSQQNIKDRYYGVNDPVALKLLNKAGEMPSLVPPEDESIKTLYVGGLNERIREQDL
;
A
#
# COMPACT_ATOMS: atom_id res chain seq x y z
N MET A 1 -8.66 -22.73 16.39
CA MET A 1 -7.86 -22.04 15.37
C MET A 1 -7.81 -22.89 14.10
N ALA A 2 -8.71 -22.66 13.13
CA ALA A 2 -8.50 -23.23 11.80
C ALA A 2 -7.51 -22.33 11.07
N LEU A 3 -6.23 -22.71 11.10
CA LEU A 3 -5.23 -22.14 10.22
C LEU A 3 -5.66 -22.49 8.79
N TYR A 4 -6.28 -21.56 8.07
CA TYR A 4 -6.36 -21.65 6.62
C TYR A 4 -4.94 -21.46 6.09
N GLU A 5 -4.15 -22.54 6.07
CA GLU A 5 -2.85 -22.58 5.42
C GLU A 5 -3.06 -22.48 3.92
N CYS A 6 -3.10 -21.26 3.40
CA CYS A 6 -3.03 -21.02 1.97
C CYS A 6 -1.61 -21.37 1.51
N GLY A 7 -1.46 -22.50 0.82
CA GLY A 7 -0.16 -22.99 0.34
C GLY A 7 0.55 -21.96 -0.55
N PRO A 8 1.90 -21.99 -0.59
CA PRO A 8 2.67 -21.06 -1.41
C PRO A 8 2.34 -21.23 -2.90
N TRP A 9 2.22 -20.12 -3.63
CA TRP A 9 1.90 -20.12 -5.06
C TRP A 9 2.95 -19.36 -5.87
N ARG A 10 3.06 -19.67 -7.17
CA ARG A 10 3.99 -19.01 -8.09
C ARG A 10 3.23 -18.12 -9.08
N PRO A 11 3.37 -16.78 -9.02
CA PRO A 11 2.63 -15.87 -9.90
C PRO A 11 3.04 -15.90 -11.37
N GLY A 12 4.21 -16.44 -11.71
CA GLY A 12 4.74 -16.42 -13.07
C GLY A 12 6.05 -17.19 -13.20
N ARG A 13 6.51 -17.37 -14.44
CA ARG A 13 7.67 -18.23 -14.77
C ARG A 13 8.95 -17.80 -14.06
N ASP A 14 9.26 -16.51 -13.97
CA ASP A 14 10.46 -16.01 -13.28
C ASP A 14 10.15 -15.35 -11.92
N ALA A 15 9.01 -15.71 -11.33
CA ALA A 15 8.58 -15.20 -10.04
C ALA A 15 8.97 -16.15 -8.90
N ARG A 16 9.22 -15.57 -7.73
CA ARG A 16 9.35 -16.32 -6.47
C ARG A 16 8.00 -16.88 -6.04
N PHE A 17 8.06 -17.97 -5.28
CA PHE A 17 6.90 -18.43 -4.52
C PHE A 17 6.49 -17.35 -3.52
N LYS A 18 5.21 -17.03 -3.51
CA LYS A 18 4.58 -16.12 -2.56
C LYS A 18 3.76 -16.93 -1.58
N LYS A 19 3.65 -16.39 -0.37
CA LYS A 19 2.79 -16.87 0.71
C LYS A 19 2.05 -15.69 1.31
N THR A 20 0.98 -15.98 2.04
CA THR A 20 0.28 -14.98 2.85
C THR A 20 1.12 -14.62 4.07
N GLU A 21 1.30 -13.33 4.34
CA GLU A 21 2.08 -12.82 5.48
C GLU A 21 1.18 -12.42 6.67
N VAL A 22 -0.11 -12.15 6.41
CA VAL A 22 -1.11 -11.82 7.44
C VAL A 22 -2.38 -12.64 7.29
N CYS A 23 -3.11 -12.85 8.39
CA CYS A 23 -4.36 -13.59 8.38
C CYS A 23 -5.49 -12.83 7.65
N GLN A 24 -6.55 -13.54 7.28
CA GLN A 24 -7.71 -12.94 6.60
C GLN A 24 -8.39 -11.86 7.43
N THR A 25 -8.45 -12.03 8.76
CA THR A 25 -9.04 -11.04 9.69
C THR A 25 -8.26 -9.72 9.66
N CYS A 26 -6.92 -9.75 9.78
CA CYS A 26 -6.08 -8.56 9.67
C CYS A 26 -6.21 -7.87 8.30
N SER A 27 -6.29 -8.66 7.23
CA SER A 27 -6.50 -8.14 5.87
C SER A 27 -7.82 -7.40 5.73
N LYS A 28 -8.93 -7.97 6.25
CA LYS A 28 -10.27 -7.33 6.23
C LYS A 28 -10.33 -6.07 7.10
N LEU A 29 -9.74 -6.10 8.29
CA LEU A 29 -9.75 -4.98 9.24
C LEU A 29 -9.16 -3.69 8.66
N LYS A 30 -8.09 -3.81 7.86
CA LYS A 30 -7.38 -2.67 7.26
C LYS A 30 -7.64 -2.52 5.76
N ASN A 31 -8.48 -3.35 5.14
CA ASN A 31 -8.66 -3.41 3.68
C ASN A 31 -7.33 -3.56 2.90
N VAL A 32 -6.47 -4.50 3.29
CA VAL A 32 -5.13 -4.69 2.69
C VAL A 32 -4.93 -6.10 2.13
N CYS A 33 -4.05 -6.23 1.14
CA CYS A 33 -3.64 -7.52 0.59
C CYS A 33 -2.82 -8.34 1.61
N GLN A 34 -3.18 -9.61 1.78
CA GLN A 34 -2.52 -10.55 2.71
C GLN A 34 -1.02 -10.77 2.45
N VAL A 35 -0.54 -10.48 1.24
CA VAL A 35 0.85 -10.72 0.84
C VAL A 35 1.67 -9.44 0.82
N CYS A 36 1.10 -8.39 0.25
CA CYS A 36 1.87 -7.19 -0.06
C CYS A 36 1.62 -6.03 0.91
N LEU A 37 0.61 -6.14 1.78
CA LEU A 37 0.22 -5.11 2.75
C LEU A 37 -0.04 -3.74 2.12
N LEU A 38 -0.44 -3.73 0.85
CA LEU A 38 -0.98 -2.54 0.21
C LEU A 38 -2.50 -2.61 0.27
N ASP A 39 -3.11 -1.43 0.23
CA ASP A 39 -4.54 -1.27 0.08
C ASP A 39 -5.07 -2.00 -1.18
N LEU A 40 -6.27 -2.58 -1.07
CA LEU A 40 -6.88 -3.36 -2.15
C LEU A 40 -7.52 -2.50 -3.25
N GLU A 41 -7.87 -1.26 -2.97
CA GLU A 41 -8.60 -0.37 -3.88
C GLU A 41 -7.63 0.50 -4.70
N TYR A 42 -6.70 1.17 -4.01
CA TYR A 42 -5.76 2.13 -4.59
C TYR A 42 -4.35 1.56 -4.77
N GLY A 43 -4.03 0.42 -4.14
CA GLY A 43 -2.68 -0.16 -4.22
C GLY A 43 -1.58 0.72 -3.59
N LEU A 44 -1.94 1.52 -2.58
CA LEU A 44 -1.03 2.41 -1.86
C LEU A 44 -0.64 1.82 -0.48
N PRO A 45 0.49 2.24 0.11
CA PRO A 45 0.81 1.91 1.49
C PRO A 45 -0.26 2.42 2.46
N VAL A 46 -0.47 1.69 3.56
CA VAL A 46 -1.48 2.00 4.59
C VAL A 46 -1.35 3.43 5.10
N GLN A 47 -0.12 3.86 5.43
CA GLN A 47 0.15 5.22 5.90
C GLN A 47 -0.27 6.29 4.88
N VAL A 48 0.03 6.11 3.58
CA VAL A 48 -0.34 7.09 2.54
C VAL A 48 -1.85 7.22 2.44
N ARG A 49 -2.55 6.08 2.39
CA ARG A 49 -4.01 6.04 2.31
C ARG A 49 -4.65 6.71 3.53
N ASP A 50 -4.21 6.33 4.72
CA ASP A 50 -4.82 6.78 5.96
C ASP A 50 -4.57 8.28 6.19
N THR A 51 -3.38 8.79 5.86
CA THR A 51 -3.11 10.23 5.82
C THR A 51 -3.98 10.95 4.80
N ALA A 52 -4.11 10.41 3.59
CA ALA A 52 -4.88 11.06 2.53
C ALA A 52 -6.39 11.05 2.78
N LEU A 53 -6.93 10.01 3.43
CA LEU A 53 -8.35 9.92 3.82
C LEU A 53 -8.64 10.57 5.18
N ALA A 54 -7.63 11.16 5.84
CA ALA A 54 -7.71 11.67 7.21
C ALA A 54 -8.30 10.65 8.21
N ILE A 55 -8.03 9.37 8.00
CA ILE A 55 -8.48 8.29 8.88
C ILE A 55 -7.40 8.07 9.94
N ASN A 56 -7.75 8.34 11.20
CA ASN A 56 -6.91 7.98 12.34
C ASN A 56 -7.01 6.48 12.62
N SER A 57 -6.35 5.70 11.77
CA SER A 57 -6.37 4.24 11.81
C SER A 57 -5.36 3.64 12.82
N ASN A 58 -4.46 4.48 13.33
CA ASN A 58 -3.37 4.10 14.24
C ASN A 58 -3.89 3.56 15.59
N ASP A 59 -5.08 3.99 16.00
CA ASP A 59 -5.66 3.66 17.32
C ASP A 59 -6.72 2.55 17.27
N ALA A 60 -7.12 2.12 16.08
CA ALA A 60 -8.18 1.12 15.93
C ALA A 60 -7.74 -0.32 16.26
N ILE A 61 -6.43 -0.61 16.25
CA ILE A 61 -5.89 -1.96 16.48
C ILE A 61 -4.89 -1.94 17.63
N PRO A 62 -5.13 -2.69 18.73
CA PRO A 62 -4.19 -2.77 19.83
C PRO A 62 -2.82 -3.31 19.43
N LYS A 63 -1.75 -2.69 19.94
CA LYS A 63 -0.35 -3.07 19.66
C LYS A 63 0.19 -4.15 20.63
N SER A 64 -0.34 -4.21 21.85
CA SER A 64 0.05 -5.22 22.85
C SER A 64 -0.41 -6.61 22.43
N ASP A 65 0.38 -7.63 22.74
CA ASP A 65 0.13 -8.99 22.24
C ASP A 65 -1.20 -9.57 22.73
N VAL A 66 -1.51 -9.44 24.03
CA VAL A 66 -2.76 -9.94 24.62
C VAL A 66 -3.99 -9.25 24.04
N ASN A 67 -3.96 -7.92 23.93
CA ASN A 67 -5.11 -7.16 23.43
C ASN A 67 -5.30 -7.39 21.93
N ARG A 68 -4.22 -7.60 21.18
CA ARG A 68 -4.27 -7.91 19.76
C ARG A 68 -4.95 -9.25 19.50
N GLU A 69 -4.62 -10.27 20.29
CA GLU A 69 -5.23 -11.61 20.15
C GLU A 69 -6.72 -11.59 20.50
N TYR A 70 -7.07 -10.99 21.63
CA TYR A 70 -8.47 -10.83 22.03
C TYR A 70 -9.28 -10.06 20.97
N PHE A 71 -8.74 -8.96 20.47
CA PHE A 71 -9.37 -8.18 19.41
C PHE A 71 -9.55 -9.00 18.13
N ALA A 72 -8.51 -9.72 17.70
CA ALA A 72 -8.57 -10.56 16.50
C ALA A 72 -9.60 -11.69 16.63
N GLU A 73 -9.70 -12.34 17.81
CA GLU A 73 -10.66 -13.40 18.08
C GLU A 73 -12.09 -12.87 18.10
N GLU A 74 -12.33 -11.74 18.77
CA GLU A 74 -13.65 -11.10 18.80
C GLU A 74 -14.11 -10.70 17.39
N HIS A 75 -13.20 -10.17 16.58
CA HIS A 75 -13.49 -9.84 15.20
C HIS A 75 -13.72 -11.06 14.30
N ASP A 76 -12.97 -12.14 14.49
CA ASP A 76 -13.20 -13.41 13.79
C ASP A 76 -14.56 -14.01 14.17
N ARG A 77 -14.93 -13.94 15.45
CA ARG A 77 -16.25 -14.36 15.96
C ARG A 77 -17.38 -13.56 15.31
N ARG A 78 -17.25 -12.23 15.24
CA ARG A 78 -18.24 -11.35 14.60
C ARG A 78 -18.35 -11.60 13.10
N ALA A 79 -17.22 -11.78 12.42
CA ALA A 79 -17.19 -12.08 10.99
C ALA A 79 -17.85 -13.44 10.68
N ARG A 80 -17.64 -14.47 11.52
CA ARG A 80 -18.32 -15.76 11.40
C ARG A 80 -19.81 -15.68 11.66
N ALA A 81 -20.26 -14.76 12.51
CA ALA A 81 -21.68 -14.53 12.78
C ALA A 81 -22.41 -13.84 11.60
N GLY A 82 -21.74 -13.60 10.48
CA GLY A 82 -22.34 -12.93 9.31
C GLY A 82 -22.64 -11.45 9.52
N ILE A 83 -22.17 -10.88 10.64
CA ILE A 83 -22.16 -9.44 10.86
C ILE A 83 -20.96 -8.92 10.07
N ASP A 84 -21.17 -8.67 8.77
CA ASP A 84 -20.15 -8.09 7.92
C ASP A 84 -19.70 -6.77 8.56
N TYR A 85 -18.44 -6.76 8.98
CA TYR A 85 -17.80 -5.55 9.46
C TYR A 85 -17.66 -4.64 8.25
N GLU A 86 -18.55 -3.68 8.15
CA GLU A 86 -18.46 -2.59 7.19
C GLU A 86 -17.26 -1.73 7.60
N SER A 87 -16.11 -2.09 7.04
CA SER A 87 -14.85 -1.41 7.28
C SER A 87 -15.04 0.07 6.93
N SER A 88 -14.82 0.98 7.90
CA SER A 88 -15.03 2.43 7.71
C SER A 88 -14.29 3.00 6.49
N TYR A 89 -13.31 2.26 5.97
CA TYR A 89 -12.54 2.58 4.77
C TYR A 89 -13.35 2.55 3.46
N GLY A 90 -14.48 1.82 3.40
CA GLY A 90 -15.31 1.76 2.19
C GLY A 90 -16.27 2.95 1.99
N LYS A 91 -16.37 3.85 2.97
CA LYS A 91 -17.33 4.99 2.94
C LYS A 91 -16.68 6.34 2.66
N VAL A 92 -15.35 6.43 2.62
CA VAL A 92 -14.64 7.69 2.46
C VAL A 92 -14.38 7.94 0.98
N ARG A 93 -14.77 9.11 0.48
CA ARG A 93 -14.55 9.49 -0.93
C ARG A 93 -13.06 9.55 -1.22
N ALA A 94 -12.67 9.02 -2.38
CA ALA A 94 -11.31 9.15 -2.88
C ALA A 94 -10.94 10.63 -3.03
N ASN A 95 -9.81 11.02 -2.46
CA ASN A 95 -9.23 12.34 -2.68
C ASN A 95 -8.37 12.35 -3.95
N ASP A 96 -8.32 13.49 -4.65
CA ASP A 96 -7.54 13.66 -5.89
C ASP A 96 -6.07 13.26 -5.74
N THR A 97 -5.50 13.46 -4.55
CA THR A 97 -4.13 13.06 -4.23
C THR A 97 -3.93 11.55 -4.30
N ILE A 98 -4.89 10.76 -3.83
CA ILE A 98 -4.86 9.29 -3.86
C ILE A 98 -4.89 8.79 -5.30
N LEU A 99 -5.81 9.34 -6.11
CA LEU A 99 -5.96 8.98 -7.51
C LEU A 99 -4.71 9.32 -8.33
N LYS A 100 -4.06 10.46 -8.06
CA LYS A 100 -2.80 10.85 -8.71
C LYS A 100 -1.60 9.96 -8.31
N LEU A 101 -1.59 9.42 -7.09
CA LEU A 101 -0.51 8.55 -6.60
C LEU A 101 -0.74 7.07 -6.98
N GLN A 102 -1.99 6.68 -7.24
CA GLN A 102 -2.35 5.32 -7.61
C GLN A 102 -1.61 4.87 -8.86
N ARG A 103 -1.15 3.61 -8.84
CA ARG A 103 -0.55 2.99 -10.01
C ARG A 103 -1.64 2.41 -10.91
N THR A 104 -1.60 2.74 -12.20
CA THR A 104 -2.53 2.20 -13.21
C THR A 104 -2.15 0.79 -13.69
N THR A 105 -0.86 0.42 -13.61
CA THR A 105 -0.35 -0.88 -14.06
C THR A 105 0.22 -1.73 -12.91
N PRO A 106 0.05 -3.06 -12.94
CA PRO A 106 0.59 -3.95 -11.92
C PRO A 106 2.12 -3.96 -11.88
N TYR A 107 2.69 -3.89 -10.66
CA TYR A 107 4.14 -3.85 -10.46
C TYR A 107 4.76 -5.24 -10.24
N TYR A 108 4.92 -6.02 -11.32
CA TYR A 108 5.45 -7.38 -11.26
C TYR A 108 6.91 -7.51 -10.79
N LYS A 109 7.68 -6.41 -10.76
CA LYS A 109 9.05 -6.41 -10.22
C LYS A 109 9.10 -6.85 -8.74
N ARG A 110 8.00 -6.70 -7.98
CA ARG A 110 7.87 -7.22 -6.60
C ARG A 110 7.86 -8.75 -6.53
N ASN A 111 7.47 -9.42 -7.61
CA ASN A 111 7.35 -10.88 -7.65
C ASN A 111 8.70 -11.55 -7.94
N ARG A 112 9.75 -10.78 -8.23
CA ARG A 112 11.08 -11.30 -8.55
C ARG A 112 11.69 -12.03 -7.35
N ALA A 113 12.53 -13.01 -7.64
CA ALA A 113 13.33 -13.70 -6.64
C ALA A 113 14.23 -12.72 -5.86
N HIS A 114 14.55 -13.10 -4.62
CA HIS A 114 15.49 -12.34 -3.79
C HIS A 114 16.88 -12.36 -4.41
N VAL A 115 17.70 -11.37 -4.04
CA VAL A 115 19.10 -11.31 -4.43
C VAL A 115 19.87 -12.44 -3.74
N CYS A 116 20.72 -13.14 -4.49
CA CYS A 116 21.55 -14.21 -3.96
C CYS A 116 22.62 -13.63 -3.03
N SER A 117 22.57 -13.94 -1.74
CA SER A 117 23.58 -13.50 -0.76
C SER A 117 24.99 -14.00 -1.10
N PHE A 118 25.11 -15.23 -1.61
CA PHE A 118 26.40 -15.81 -2.03
C PHE A 118 26.99 -15.12 -3.25
N TYR A 119 26.14 -14.66 -4.17
CA TYR A 119 26.61 -13.88 -5.33
C TYR A 119 27.17 -12.53 -4.90
N VAL A 120 26.51 -11.85 -3.96
CA VAL A 120 26.98 -10.58 -3.41
C VAL A 120 28.35 -10.74 -2.72
N ARG A 121 28.64 -11.91 -2.15
CA ARG A 121 29.95 -12.25 -1.56
C ARG A 121 30.99 -12.79 -2.56
N GLY A 122 30.59 -13.09 -3.80
CA GLY A 122 31.47 -13.69 -4.81
C GLY A 122 31.66 -15.21 -4.69
N GLU A 123 30.87 -15.89 -3.87
CA GLU A 123 31.01 -17.33 -3.56
C GLU A 123 29.91 -18.20 -4.20
N CYS A 124 29.13 -17.64 -5.13
CA CYS A 124 28.03 -18.40 -5.74
C CYS A 124 28.55 -19.43 -6.76
N THR A 125 28.48 -20.71 -6.40
CA THR A 125 28.87 -21.83 -7.28
C THR A 125 27.76 -22.28 -8.25
N ARG A 126 26.52 -21.78 -8.08
CA ARG A 126 25.36 -22.19 -8.89
C ARG A 126 25.28 -21.51 -10.27
N GLY A 127 26.10 -20.49 -10.52
CA GLY A 127 26.17 -19.81 -11.82
C GLY A 127 24.81 -19.37 -12.36
N ALA A 128 24.52 -19.72 -13.62
CA ALA A 128 23.26 -19.36 -14.29
C ALA A 128 22.04 -20.16 -13.80
N GLU A 129 22.23 -21.29 -13.12
CA GLU A 129 21.15 -22.12 -12.59
C GLU A 129 20.67 -21.67 -11.20
N CYS A 130 21.29 -20.63 -10.63
CA CYS A 130 20.89 -20.10 -9.34
C CYS A 130 19.43 -19.57 -9.39
N PRO A 131 18.52 -20.08 -8.55
CA PRO A 131 17.13 -19.58 -8.50
C PRO A 131 17.00 -18.15 -7.99
N TYR A 132 18.06 -17.63 -7.37
CA TYR A 132 18.15 -16.28 -6.83
C TYR A 132 18.79 -15.34 -7.84
N ARG A 133 18.49 -14.05 -7.72
CA ARG A 133 18.99 -13.06 -8.68
C ARG A 133 20.43 -12.68 -8.40
N HIS A 134 21.22 -12.62 -9.46
CA HIS A 134 22.61 -12.18 -9.46
C HIS A 134 22.71 -10.70 -9.85
N GLU A 135 22.25 -9.83 -8.96
CA GLU A 135 22.37 -8.37 -9.08
C GLU A 135 22.85 -7.79 -7.74
N MET A 136 23.40 -6.58 -7.74
CA MET A 136 23.72 -5.92 -6.47
C MET A 136 22.42 -5.47 -5.79
N PRO A 137 22.26 -5.73 -4.47
CA PRO A 137 21.11 -5.26 -3.74
C PRO A 137 21.12 -3.73 -3.68
N ILE A 138 19.94 -3.14 -3.74
CA ILE A 138 19.78 -1.69 -3.56
C ILE A 138 20.05 -1.38 -2.09
N THR A 139 21.13 -0.67 -1.80
CA THR A 139 21.45 -0.16 -0.47
C THR A 139 20.78 1.21 -0.27
N GLY A 140 20.21 1.47 0.91
CA GLY A 140 19.61 2.76 1.25
C GLY A 140 18.53 2.65 2.32
N GLU A 141 17.97 3.78 2.75
CA GLU A 141 16.94 3.86 3.79
C GLU A 141 15.67 3.05 3.47
N LEU A 142 15.41 2.79 2.18
CA LEU A 142 14.28 1.98 1.71
C LEU A 142 14.50 0.46 1.86
N SER A 143 15.70 0.00 2.22
CA SER A 143 16.02 -1.43 2.27
C SER A 143 15.52 -2.10 3.56
N GLN A 144 15.41 -1.36 4.66
CA GLN A 144 14.90 -1.86 5.93
C GLN A 144 13.41 -1.52 6.05
N GLN A 145 12.56 -2.53 5.88
CA GLN A 145 11.11 -2.39 5.96
C GLN A 145 10.55 -3.45 6.90
N ASN A 146 10.11 -3.04 8.07
CA ASN A 146 9.45 -3.91 9.02
C ASN A 146 7.98 -4.14 8.62
N ILE A 147 7.55 -5.39 8.66
CA ILE A 147 6.17 -5.80 8.31
C ILE A 147 5.16 -5.14 9.24
N LYS A 148 5.46 -5.04 10.54
CA LYS A 148 4.57 -4.43 11.53
C LYS A 148 4.36 -2.95 11.24
N ASP A 149 5.45 -2.22 11.01
CA ASP A 149 5.45 -0.78 10.73
C ASP A 149 4.64 -0.46 9.47
N ARG A 150 4.82 -1.27 8.42
CA ARG A 150 4.04 -1.17 7.18
C ARG A 150 2.55 -1.49 7.35
N TYR A 151 2.20 -2.40 8.25
CA TYR A 151 0.81 -2.76 8.52
C TYR A 151 0.09 -1.71 9.37
N TYR A 152 0.74 -1.22 10.42
CA TYR A 152 0.17 -0.17 11.28
C TYR A 152 0.23 1.22 10.63
N GLY A 153 1.08 1.41 9.61
CA GLY A 153 1.24 2.70 8.94
C GLY A 153 2.10 3.67 9.74
N VAL A 154 3.08 3.15 10.48
CA VAL A 154 4.01 3.92 11.32
C VAL A 154 5.39 3.85 10.69
N ASN A 155 6.01 5.00 10.43
CA ASN A 155 7.40 5.10 9.93
C ASN A 155 7.69 4.23 8.68
N ASP A 156 6.76 4.14 7.73
CA ASP A 156 7.04 3.44 6.46
C ASP A 156 7.84 4.38 5.53
N PRO A 157 9.13 4.08 5.21
CA PRO A 157 9.95 4.94 4.38
C PRO A 157 9.43 5.06 2.93
N VAL A 158 8.72 4.02 2.44
CA VAL A 158 8.07 4.08 1.13
C VAL A 158 6.90 5.05 1.17
N ALA A 159 6.11 5.01 2.24
CA ALA A 159 4.98 5.92 2.41
C ALA A 159 5.44 7.37 2.52
N LEU A 160 6.48 7.65 3.33
CA LEU A 160 7.07 8.99 3.45
C LEU A 160 7.52 9.54 2.10
N LYS A 161 8.18 8.73 1.28
CA LYS A 161 8.59 9.14 -0.08
C LYS A 161 7.39 9.46 -0.98
N LEU A 162 6.31 8.68 -0.88
CA LEU A 162 5.09 8.94 -1.65
C LEU A 162 4.38 10.21 -1.18
N LEU A 163 4.34 10.46 0.13
CA LEU A 163 3.76 11.68 0.71
C LEU A 163 4.57 12.92 0.33
N ASN A 164 5.91 12.85 0.37
CA ASN A 164 6.77 13.95 -0.09
C ASN A 164 6.53 14.26 -1.57
N LYS A 165 6.46 13.21 -2.41
CA LYS A 165 6.11 13.36 -3.82
C LYS A 165 4.73 14.00 -4.00
N ALA A 166 3.79 13.69 -3.12
CA ALA A 166 2.45 14.27 -3.16
C ALA A 166 2.46 15.76 -2.77
N GLY A 167 3.29 16.16 -1.81
CA GLY A 167 3.50 17.55 -1.43
C GLY A 167 4.18 18.39 -2.51
N GLU A 168 5.02 17.78 -3.35
CA GLU A 168 5.65 18.43 -4.51
C GLU A 168 4.71 18.56 -5.72
N MET A 169 3.55 17.91 -5.72
CA MET A 169 2.59 18.04 -6.82
C MET A 169 2.00 19.45 -6.84
N PRO A 170 1.76 20.05 -8.03
CA PRO A 170 1.11 21.35 -8.13
C PRO A 170 -0.24 21.33 -7.42
N SER A 171 -0.34 22.13 -6.36
CA SER A 171 -1.58 22.39 -5.63
C SER A 171 -2.08 23.78 -5.97
N LEU A 172 -3.39 23.97 -5.85
CA LEU A 172 -3.99 25.30 -6.01
C LEU A 172 -3.58 26.14 -4.80
N VAL A 173 -2.92 27.27 -5.06
CA VAL A 173 -2.61 28.27 -4.04
C VAL A 173 -3.83 29.16 -3.88
N PRO A 174 -4.31 29.42 -2.66
CA PRO A 174 -5.39 30.40 -2.46
C PRO A 174 -4.95 31.78 -2.96
N PRO A 175 -5.85 32.59 -3.55
CA PRO A 175 -5.52 33.96 -3.95
C PRO A 175 -5.15 34.80 -2.72
N GLU A 176 -4.25 35.77 -2.90
CA GLU A 176 -3.85 36.69 -1.82
C GLU A 176 -5.03 37.54 -1.31
N ASP A 177 -6.00 37.81 -2.18
CA ASP A 177 -7.22 38.54 -1.87
C ASP A 177 -8.44 37.61 -1.96
N GLU A 178 -9.15 37.44 -0.84
CA GLU A 178 -10.33 36.59 -0.72
C GLU A 178 -11.53 37.09 -1.55
N SER A 179 -11.51 38.35 -2.01
CA SER A 179 -12.57 38.92 -2.85
C SER A 179 -12.46 38.49 -4.32
N ILE A 180 -11.28 38.04 -4.76
CA ILE A 180 -11.03 37.62 -6.14
C ILE A 180 -11.66 36.24 -6.38
N LYS A 181 -12.78 36.25 -7.11
CA LYS A 181 -13.47 35.03 -7.58
C LYS A 181 -13.26 34.77 -9.07
N THR A 182 -12.33 35.49 -9.70
CA THR A 182 -12.02 35.37 -11.12
C THR A 182 -11.17 34.13 -11.37
N LEU A 183 -11.60 33.24 -12.26
CA LEU A 183 -10.90 32.01 -12.64
C LEU A 183 -10.24 32.19 -14.01
N TYR A 184 -8.93 31.94 -14.07
CA TYR A 184 -8.21 31.89 -15.35
C TYR A 184 -8.21 30.45 -15.88
N VAL A 185 -8.78 30.26 -17.07
CA VAL A 185 -8.83 28.96 -17.75
C VAL A 185 -7.94 29.01 -18.98
N GLY A 186 -6.81 28.30 -18.92
CA GLY A 186 -5.87 28.17 -20.05
C GLY A 186 -6.09 26.88 -20.85
N GLY A 187 -5.67 26.87 -22.13
CA GLY A 187 -5.67 25.65 -22.95
C GLY A 187 -7.01 25.27 -23.57
N LEU A 188 -7.94 26.22 -23.70
CA LEU A 188 -9.20 26.01 -24.40
C LEU A 188 -8.96 25.81 -25.91
N ASN A 189 -9.58 24.78 -26.47
CA ASN A 189 -9.60 24.55 -27.91
C ASN A 189 -10.90 25.14 -28.51
N GLU A 190 -10.87 25.55 -29.79
CA GLU A 190 -12.03 26.13 -30.51
C GLU A 190 -13.28 25.22 -30.56
N ARG A 191 -13.15 23.96 -30.15
CA ARG A 191 -14.25 22.98 -30.07
C ARG A 191 -15.16 23.17 -28.86
N ILE A 192 -14.66 23.78 -27.79
CA ILE A 192 -15.39 23.95 -26.52
C ILE A 192 -16.11 25.30 -26.59
N ARG A 193 -17.43 25.32 -26.38
CA ARG A 193 -18.22 26.55 -26.38
C ARG A 193 -18.43 27.04 -24.95
N GLU A 194 -18.78 28.31 -24.80
CA GLU A 194 -19.10 28.91 -23.49
C GLU A 194 -20.26 28.19 -22.77
N GLN A 195 -21.19 27.60 -23.52
CA GLN A 195 -22.31 26.82 -22.95
C GLN A 195 -21.87 25.49 -22.34
N ASP A 196 -20.67 25.01 -22.66
CA ASP A 196 -20.09 23.75 -22.17
C ASP A 196 -19.17 23.96 -20.95
N LEU A 197 -18.86 25.23 -20.60
CA LEU A 197 -17.99 25.64 -19.48
C LEU A 197 -18.80 25.99 -18.24
#